data_AF-A0A7V0SRE2-F1
#
_entry.id   AF-A0A7V0SRE2-F1
#
_cell.length_a   1.000
_cell.length_b   1.000
_cell.length_c   1.000
_cell.angle_alpha   90.00
_cell.angle_beta   90.00
_cell.angle_gamma   90.00
#
_symmetry.space_group_name_H-M   'P 1'
#
loop_
_entity.id
_entity.type
_entity.pdbx_description
1 polymer ?
#
loop_
_entity_poly.entity_id
_entity_poly.type
_entity_poly.pdbx_seq_one_letter_code
_entity_poly.pdbx_strand_id
1 'polypeptide(L)'
;GKSYQRFYEESKDKNVEFIRAENVEISKKGDQLIVKYKGEKGEKNSLAFDMVILSPAVEPASDASKLAELARISQGHGGFFDEEHEKLRPVSTSTEGIFITGCSHSPKSISDTILQSEAVTGKILCSLIPGKKIEPEVKVSQISESFCIGCKTCIDVCSYGAITFDEIKKVSVVNEVICRGCGNCVAACPSGAATLKHFTFNQLYQEIKEAV
;
A
#
# COMPACT_ATOMS: atom_id res chain seq x y z
N GLY A 1 -14.86 -17.08 2.76
CA GLY A 1 -16.25 -16.71 2.41
C GLY A 1 -17.25 -17.68 3.03
N LYS A 2 -18.54 -17.30 3.09
CA LYS A 2 -19.62 -18.06 3.76
C LYS A 2 -19.80 -19.51 3.24
N SER A 3 -19.46 -19.76 1.98
CA SER A 3 -19.63 -21.06 1.32
C SER A 3 -18.38 -21.96 1.32
N TYR A 4 -17.23 -21.47 1.80
CA TYR A 4 -15.96 -22.20 1.61
C TYR A 4 -15.89 -23.48 2.42
N GLN A 5 -16.42 -23.47 3.65
CA GLN A 5 -16.48 -24.67 4.49
C GLN A 5 -17.35 -25.75 3.85
N ARG A 6 -18.52 -25.35 3.33
CA ARG A 6 -19.43 -26.26 2.63
C ARG A 6 -18.77 -26.86 1.39
N PHE A 7 -18.07 -26.05 0.59
CA PHE A 7 -17.36 -26.54 -0.59
C PHE A 7 -16.24 -27.54 -0.23
N TYR A 8 -15.54 -27.32 0.88
CA TYR A 8 -14.55 -28.25 1.41
C TYR A 8 -15.18 -29.59 1.82
N GLU A 9 -16.32 -29.56 2.51
CA GLU A 9 -17.07 -30.76 2.92
C GLU A 9 -17.58 -31.54 1.70
N GLU A 10 -18.23 -30.86 0.75
CA GLU A 10 -18.70 -31.48 -0.50
C GLU A 10 -17.57 -32.07 -1.36
N SER A 11 -16.34 -31.56 -1.20
CA SER A 11 -15.16 -32.10 -1.89
C SER A 11 -14.67 -33.41 -1.26
N LYS A 12 -14.76 -33.55 0.07
CA LYS A 12 -14.41 -34.81 0.76
C LYS A 12 -15.29 -35.97 0.31
N ASP A 13 -16.57 -35.70 0.08
CA ASP A 13 -17.53 -36.72 -0.36
C ASP A 13 -17.28 -37.20 -1.81
N LYS A 14 -16.39 -36.54 -2.55
CA LYS A 14 -16.03 -36.85 -3.95
C LYS A 14 -14.73 -37.66 -4.08
N ASN A 15 -14.38 -38.47 -3.08
CA ASN A 15 -13.12 -39.25 -3.04
C ASN A 15 -11.85 -38.38 -3.15
N VAL A 16 -11.89 -37.15 -2.62
CA VAL A 16 -10.71 -36.28 -2.52
C VAL A 16 -10.05 -36.49 -1.17
N GLU A 17 -8.80 -36.94 -1.18
CA GLU A 17 -7.99 -37.07 0.03
C GLU A 17 -7.28 -35.76 0.38
N PHE A 18 -7.46 -35.31 1.61
CA PHE A 18 -6.77 -34.14 2.16
C PHE A 18 -5.71 -34.61 3.15
N ILE A 19 -4.43 -34.42 2.79
CA ILE A 19 -3.29 -34.79 3.64
C ILE A 19 -2.70 -33.52 4.23
N ARG A 20 -2.66 -33.42 5.57
CA ARG A 20 -1.92 -32.37 6.26
C ARG A 20 -0.43 -32.71 6.20
N ALA A 21 0.34 -31.87 5.51
CA ALA A 21 1.73 -32.13 5.19
C ALA A 21 2.62 -30.90 5.47
N GLU A 22 3.82 -31.15 5.97
CA GLU A 22 4.92 -30.19 6.13
C GLU A 22 6.14 -30.66 5.32
N ASN A 23 7.05 -29.73 4.98
CA ASN A 23 8.31 -30.03 4.27
C ASN A 23 8.10 -30.94 3.03
N VAL A 24 7.26 -30.48 2.11
CA VAL A 24 6.95 -31.22 0.89
C VAL A 24 8.09 -31.09 -0.10
N GLU A 25 8.65 -32.23 -0.53
CA GLU A 25 9.68 -32.32 -1.55
C GLU A 25 9.18 -33.19 -2.71
N ILE A 26 9.40 -32.71 -3.93
CA ILE A 26 8.98 -33.42 -5.15
C ILE A 26 10.25 -33.85 -5.90
N SER A 27 10.32 -35.12 -6.27
CA SER A 27 11.43 -35.68 -7.05
C SER A 27 10.90 -36.60 -8.14
N LYS A 28 11.60 -36.72 -9.26
CA LYS A 28 11.23 -37.64 -10.34
C LYS A 28 11.99 -38.96 -10.19
N LYS A 29 11.30 -40.10 -10.28
CA LYS A 29 11.92 -41.44 -10.26
C LYS A 29 11.31 -42.31 -11.36
N GLY A 30 12.07 -42.52 -12.45
CA GLY A 30 11.52 -43.13 -13.66
C GLY A 30 10.45 -42.24 -14.27
N ASP A 31 9.26 -42.82 -14.52
CA ASP A 31 8.11 -42.10 -15.08
C ASP A 31 7.16 -41.51 -14.02
N GLN A 32 7.43 -41.74 -12.73
CA GLN A 32 6.58 -41.25 -11.64
C GLN A 32 7.20 -40.06 -10.90
N LEU A 33 6.34 -39.22 -10.35
CA LEU A 33 6.68 -38.14 -9.42
C LEU A 33 6.51 -38.64 -7.99
N ILE A 34 7.56 -38.56 -7.20
CA ILE A 34 7.58 -38.95 -5.80
C ILE A 34 7.45 -37.70 -4.95
N VAL A 35 6.36 -37.62 -4.18
CA VAL A 35 6.08 -36.56 -3.22
C VAL A 35 6.44 -37.09 -1.83
N LYS A 36 7.50 -36.55 -1.25
CA LYS A 36 7.90 -36.81 0.14
C LYS A 36 7.38 -35.69 1.02
N TYR A 37 6.88 -36.04 2.19
CA TYR A 37 6.39 -35.05 3.14
C TYR A 37 6.46 -35.57 4.57
N LYS A 38 6.39 -34.65 5.52
CA LYS A 38 6.22 -34.93 6.94
C LYS A 38 4.74 -34.82 7.30
N GLY A 39 4.16 -35.90 7.84
CA GLY A 39 2.77 -35.92 8.30
C GLY A 39 2.59 -35.24 9.65
N GLU A 40 1.34 -35.19 10.13
CA GLU A 40 0.96 -34.46 11.34
C GLU A 40 1.63 -34.99 12.62
N LYS A 41 1.94 -36.30 12.70
CA LYS A 41 2.64 -36.90 13.85
C LYS A 41 4.16 -36.88 13.67
N GLY A 42 4.65 -36.20 12.63
CA GLY A 42 6.06 -36.08 12.29
C GLY A 42 6.66 -37.28 11.56
N GLU A 43 5.83 -38.26 11.19
CA GLU A 43 6.21 -39.39 10.37
C GLU A 43 6.58 -38.94 8.95
N LYS A 44 7.58 -39.60 8.36
CA LYS A 44 8.01 -39.31 6.99
C LYS A 44 7.28 -40.25 6.03
N ASN A 45 6.50 -39.66 5.13
CA ASN A 45 5.72 -40.40 4.14
C ASN A 45 6.26 -40.11 2.72
N SER A 46 5.97 -41.04 1.80
CA SER A 46 6.35 -40.93 0.39
C SER A 46 5.25 -41.55 -0.47
N LEU A 47 4.70 -40.76 -1.39
CA LEU A 47 3.66 -41.19 -2.33
C LEU A 47 4.13 -40.99 -3.77
N ALA A 48 3.66 -41.84 -4.68
CA ALA A 48 3.95 -41.76 -6.11
C ALA A 48 2.71 -41.27 -6.87
N PHE A 49 2.90 -40.32 -7.78
CA PHE A 49 1.85 -39.73 -8.60
C PHE A 49 2.31 -39.59 -10.05
N ASP A 50 1.37 -39.68 -10.99
CA ASP A 50 1.63 -39.45 -12.41
C ASP A 50 1.71 -37.95 -12.75
N MET A 51 1.06 -37.10 -11.94
CA MET A 51 1.05 -35.64 -12.10
C MET A 51 1.01 -34.97 -10.73
N VAL A 52 1.74 -33.86 -10.61
CA VAL A 52 1.67 -32.97 -9.45
C VAL A 52 1.31 -31.57 -9.94
N ILE A 53 0.24 -30.99 -9.38
CA ILE A 53 -0.19 -29.62 -9.66
C ILE A 53 0.29 -28.73 -8.52
N LEU A 54 1.08 -27.72 -8.84
CA LEU A 54 1.48 -26.67 -7.89
C LEU A 54 0.41 -25.59 -7.87
N SER A 55 -0.04 -25.21 -6.68
CA SER A 55 -0.94 -24.07 -6.46
C SER A 55 -0.13 -22.90 -5.90
N PRO A 56 0.54 -22.09 -6.75
CA PRO A 56 1.40 -21.01 -6.29
C PRO A 56 0.60 -19.89 -5.63
N ALA A 57 1.30 -19.07 -4.85
CA ALA A 57 0.74 -17.85 -4.30
C ALA A 57 0.56 -16.78 -5.40
N VAL A 58 -0.30 -15.79 -5.12
CA VAL A 58 -0.37 -14.57 -5.92
C VAL A 58 0.75 -13.64 -5.49
N GLU A 59 1.49 -13.13 -6.45
CA GLU A 59 2.53 -12.12 -6.26
C GLU A 59 2.13 -10.80 -6.94
N PRO A 60 2.68 -9.66 -6.52
CA PRO A 60 2.49 -8.40 -7.22
C PRO A 60 2.97 -8.46 -8.66
N ALA A 61 2.41 -7.61 -9.51
CA ALA A 61 2.91 -7.44 -10.88
C ALA A 61 4.38 -6.98 -10.87
N SER A 62 5.17 -7.44 -11.84
CA SER A 62 6.60 -7.14 -11.93
C SER A 62 6.92 -5.64 -12.03
N ASP A 63 5.97 -4.84 -12.51
CA ASP A 63 6.06 -3.40 -12.66
C ASP A 63 5.29 -2.61 -11.57
N ALA A 64 4.78 -3.29 -10.54
CA ALA A 64 4.00 -2.66 -9.48
C ALA A 64 4.76 -1.51 -8.81
N SER A 65 6.06 -1.66 -8.52
CA SER A 65 6.85 -0.59 -7.89
C SER A 65 7.01 0.64 -8.78
N LYS A 66 7.15 0.45 -10.09
CA LYS A 66 7.20 1.56 -11.04
C LYS A 66 5.86 2.31 -11.08
N LEU A 67 4.75 1.57 -11.06
CA LEU A 67 3.42 2.17 -10.99
C LEU A 67 3.20 2.92 -9.67
N ALA A 68 3.67 2.37 -8.55
CA ALA A 68 3.59 3.02 -7.25
C ALA A 68 4.33 4.36 -7.22
N GLU A 69 5.54 4.42 -7.79
CA GLU A 69 6.31 5.65 -7.92
C GLU A 69 5.60 6.68 -8.81
N LEU A 70 5.10 6.26 -9.97
CA LEU A 70 4.37 7.14 -10.91
C LEU A 70 3.08 7.69 -10.29
N ALA A 71 2.33 6.85 -9.58
CA ALA A 71 1.09 7.21 -8.92
C ALA A 71 1.29 7.85 -7.54
N ARG A 72 2.53 7.85 -7.02
CA ARG A 72 2.89 8.32 -5.67
C ARG A 72 2.04 7.63 -4.59
N ILE A 73 1.89 6.32 -4.68
CA ILE A 73 1.18 5.50 -3.69
C ILE A 73 2.15 4.58 -2.96
N SER A 74 1.80 4.25 -1.72
CA SER A 74 2.63 3.38 -0.89
C SER A 74 2.50 1.91 -1.31
N GLN A 75 3.57 1.15 -1.11
CA GLN A 75 3.55 -0.31 -1.20
C GLN A 75 3.78 -0.92 0.17
N GLY A 76 2.97 -1.94 0.47
CA GLY A 76 2.96 -2.63 1.74
C GLY A 76 3.74 -3.91 1.76
N HIS A 77 3.39 -4.74 2.73
CA HIS A 77 3.98 -6.06 2.90
C HIS A 77 3.74 -6.94 1.66
N GLY A 78 4.79 -7.63 1.22
CA GLY A 78 4.73 -8.49 0.03
C GLY A 78 4.66 -7.74 -1.30
N GLY A 79 4.83 -6.40 -1.33
CA GLY A 79 4.95 -5.61 -2.56
C GLY A 79 3.62 -5.19 -3.21
N PHE A 80 2.49 -5.43 -2.55
CA PHE A 80 1.17 -4.95 -2.97
C PHE A 80 0.98 -3.46 -2.64
N PHE A 81 -0.01 -2.79 -3.23
CA PHE A 81 -0.32 -1.40 -2.90
C PHE A 81 -1.06 -1.28 -1.57
N ASP A 82 -0.62 -0.33 -0.73
CA ASP A 82 -1.23 -0.07 0.58
C ASP A 82 -2.49 0.77 0.46
N GLU A 83 -3.51 0.36 1.21
CA GLU A 83 -4.61 1.24 1.55
C GLU A 83 -4.20 2.32 2.57
N GLU A 84 -4.96 3.40 2.64
CA GLU A 84 -4.73 4.47 3.60
C GLU A 84 -4.99 4.01 5.04
N HIS A 85 -6.02 3.18 5.24
CA HIS A 85 -6.32 2.58 6.54
C HIS A 85 -7.19 1.32 6.39
N GLU A 86 -6.73 0.20 6.95
CA GLU A 86 -7.35 -1.14 6.85
C GLU A 86 -8.87 -1.17 7.06
N LYS A 87 -9.38 -0.43 8.06
CA LYS A 87 -10.82 -0.38 8.39
C LYS A 87 -11.57 0.84 7.87
N LEU A 88 -11.00 2.04 8.03
CA LEU A 88 -11.71 3.28 7.74
C LEU A 88 -11.69 3.66 6.26
N ARG A 89 -10.60 3.30 5.56
CA ARG A 89 -10.35 3.66 4.17
C ARG A 89 -9.67 2.51 3.42
N PRO A 90 -10.33 1.33 3.34
CA PRO A 90 -9.73 0.08 2.83
C PRO A 90 -9.45 0.06 1.31
N VAL A 91 -9.87 1.10 0.60
CA VAL A 91 -9.78 1.18 -0.87
C VAL A 91 -9.18 2.49 -1.37
N SER A 92 -8.91 3.42 -0.44
CA SER A 92 -8.24 4.68 -0.75
C SER A 92 -6.74 4.51 -0.57
N THR A 93 -5.93 5.29 -1.28
CA THR A 93 -4.47 5.32 -1.07
C THR A 93 -4.05 6.53 -0.24
N SER A 94 -2.76 6.61 0.07
CA SER A 94 -2.12 7.81 0.62
C SER A 94 -2.22 9.04 -0.31
N THR A 95 -2.51 8.84 -1.60
CA THR A 95 -2.75 9.90 -2.57
C THR A 95 -4.24 10.01 -2.88
N GLU A 96 -4.84 11.14 -2.52
CA GLU A 96 -6.26 11.42 -2.76
C GLU A 96 -6.59 11.40 -4.25
N GLY A 97 -7.78 10.88 -4.56
CA GLY A 97 -8.23 10.66 -5.93
C GLY A 97 -7.67 9.37 -6.56
N ILE A 98 -6.68 8.72 -5.93
CA ILE A 98 -6.19 7.41 -6.34
C ILE A 98 -6.74 6.35 -5.39
N PHE A 99 -7.28 5.29 -5.98
CA PHE A 99 -7.93 4.18 -5.30
C PHE A 99 -7.32 2.86 -5.77
N ILE A 100 -7.40 1.82 -4.94
CA ILE A 100 -6.88 0.49 -5.25
C ILE A 100 -8.03 -0.52 -5.24
N THR A 101 -7.98 -1.45 -6.20
CA THR A 101 -8.92 -2.56 -6.26
C THR A 101 -8.27 -3.82 -6.81
N GLY A 102 -8.85 -4.98 -6.48
CA GLY A 102 -8.44 -6.27 -7.00
C GLY A 102 -7.10 -6.75 -6.44
N CYS A 103 -6.45 -7.68 -7.13
CA CYS A 103 -5.22 -8.31 -6.66
C CYS A 103 -4.01 -7.35 -6.57
N SER A 104 -4.13 -6.11 -7.06
CA SER A 104 -3.12 -5.07 -6.87
C SER A 104 -2.97 -4.64 -5.41
N HIS A 105 -4.05 -4.78 -4.62
CA HIS A 105 -4.08 -4.50 -3.17
C HIS A 105 -3.61 -5.68 -2.31
N SER A 106 -3.94 -6.91 -2.71
CA SER A 106 -3.63 -8.14 -1.95
C SER A 106 -4.21 -9.38 -2.66
N PRO A 107 -3.72 -10.61 -2.40
CA PRO A 107 -4.36 -11.83 -2.88
C PRO A 107 -5.81 -11.94 -2.40
N LYS A 108 -6.76 -12.03 -3.34
CA LYS A 108 -8.20 -12.05 -3.00
C LYS A 108 -9.02 -12.84 -4.02
N SER A 109 -10.23 -13.21 -3.62
CA SER A 109 -11.16 -13.91 -4.52
C SER A 109 -11.80 -12.97 -5.54
N ILE A 110 -12.42 -13.54 -6.57
CA ILE A 110 -13.20 -12.78 -7.56
C ILE A 110 -14.32 -12.00 -6.88
N SER A 111 -15.05 -12.64 -5.95
CA SER A 111 -16.15 -11.98 -5.24
C SER A 111 -15.68 -10.80 -4.39
N ASP A 112 -14.54 -10.94 -3.70
CA ASP A 112 -13.97 -9.84 -2.91
C ASP A 112 -13.48 -8.70 -3.83
N THR A 113 -12.93 -9.03 -5.00
CA THR A 113 -12.51 -8.04 -6.02
C THR A 113 -13.69 -7.23 -6.54
N ILE A 114 -14.83 -7.87 -6.79
CA ILE A 114 -16.06 -7.19 -7.22
C ILE A 114 -16.53 -6.22 -6.13
N LEU A 115 -16.65 -6.69 -4.89
CA LEU A 115 -17.07 -5.85 -3.75
C LEU A 115 -16.13 -4.66 -3.54
N GLN A 116 -14.81 -4.87 -3.65
CA GLN A 116 -13.83 -3.80 -3.54
C GLN A 116 -13.99 -2.77 -4.67
N SER A 117 -14.26 -3.22 -5.89
CA SER A 117 -14.48 -2.36 -7.05
C SER A 117 -15.76 -1.53 -6.93
N GLU A 118 -16.83 -2.11 -6.39
CA GLU A 118 -18.06 -1.39 -6.07
C GLU A 118 -17.81 -0.32 -4.99
N ALA A 119 -17.02 -0.64 -3.96
CA ALA A 119 -16.66 0.32 -2.91
C ALA A 119 -15.83 1.50 -3.46
N VAL A 120 -14.84 1.22 -4.33
CA VAL A 120 -14.07 2.26 -5.05
C VAL A 120 -15.01 3.14 -5.87
N THR A 121 -15.90 2.53 -6.65
CA THR A 121 -16.85 3.24 -7.49
C THR A 121 -17.74 4.17 -6.66
N GLY A 122 -18.29 3.67 -5.55
CA GLY A 122 -19.09 4.48 -4.63
C GLY A 122 -18.31 5.66 -4.05
N LYS A 123 -17.06 5.45 -3.64
CA LYS A 123 -16.18 6.53 -3.14
C LYS A 123 -15.91 7.60 -4.20
N ILE A 124 -15.64 7.19 -5.43
CA ILE A 124 -15.42 8.11 -6.56
C ILE A 124 -16.69 8.94 -6.79
N LEU A 125 -17.86 8.30 -6.88
CA LEU A 125 -19.13 8.99 -7.12
C LEU A 125 -19.49 9.98 -5.99
N CYS A 126 -19.23 9.63 -4.72
CA CYS A 126 -19.41 10.54 -3.60
C CYS A 126 -18.43 11.73 -3.61
N SER A 127 -17.30 11.60 -4.29
CA SER A 127 -16.27 12.64 -4.38
C SER A 127 -16.51 13.59 -5.56
N LEU A 128 -17.02 13.07 -6.68
CA LEU A 128 -17.30 13.82 -7.91
C LEU A 128 -18.68 14.48 -7.90
N ILE A 129 -18.93 15.36 -6.94
CA ILE A 129 -20.19 16.12 -6.87
C ILE A 129 -20.09 17.34 -7.79
N PRO A 130 -20.94 17.49 -8.82
CA PRO A 130 -20.89 18.64 -9.72
C PRO A 130 -20.99 19.97 -8.96
N GLY A 131 -20.04 20.87 -9.22
CA GLY A 131 -19.98 22.19 -8.59
C GLY A 131 -19.42 22.21 -7.16
N LYS A 132 -19.06 21.06 -6.57
CA LYS A 132 -18.41 21.03 -5.26
C LYS A 132 -16.99 21.59 -5.37
N LYS A 133 -16.68 22.60 -4.56
CA LYS A 133 -15.32 23.09 -4.37
C LYS A 133 -14.62 22.21 -3.34
N ILE A 134 -13.37 21.86 -3.63
CA ILE A 134 -12.52 21.15 -2.67
C ILE A 134 -11.96 22.19 -1.72
N GLU A 135 -12.19 21.99 -0.43
CA GLU A 135 -11.56 22.78 0.62
C GLU A 135 -10.17 22.20 0.88
N PRO A 136 -9.08 22.92 0.61
CA PRO A 136 -7.74 22.43 0.86
C PRO A 136 -7.51 22.27 2.37
N GLU A 137 -6.74 21.26 2.77
CA GLU A 137 -6.32 21.13 4.16
C GLU A 137 -5.48 22.35 4.57
N VAL A 138 -5.74 22.88 5.77
CA VAL A 138 -5.01 24.06 6.28
C VAL A 138 -3.64 23.72 6.87
N LYS A 139 -3.34 22.43 7.07
CA LYS A 139 -2.09 21.93 7.65
C LYS A 139 -0.98 21.76 6.61
N VAL A 140 -0.82 22.71 5.70
CA VAL A 140 0.16 22.62 4.62
C VAL A 140 1.52 23.19 5.02
N SER A 141 2.58 22.68 4.40
CA SER A 141 3.92 23.28 4.54
C SER A 141 4.01 24.58 3.74
N GLN A 142 4.80 25.52 4.21
CA GLN A 142 5.12 26.77 3.54
C GLN A 142 6.63 26.97 3.51
N ILE A 143 7.15 27.53 2.42
CA ILE A 143 8.57 27.89 2.30
C ILE A 143 8.68 29.40 2.23
N SER A 144 9.47 29.98 3.13
CA SER A 144 9.75 31.41 3.13
C SER A 144 10.78 31.76 2.05
N GLU A 145 10.40 32.63 1.12
CA GLU A 145 11.28 33.05 0.02
C GLU A 145 12.55 33.74 0.53
N SER A 146 12.49 34.46 1.66
CA SER A 146 13.63 35.20 2.21
C SER A 146 14.69 34.33 2.88
N PHE A 147 14.31 33.12 3.34
CA PHE A 147 15.23 32.19 4.02
C PHE A 147 15.61 31.00 3.16
N CYS A 148 14.92 30.79 2.04
CA CYS A 148 15.19 29.66 1.15
C CYS A 148 16.53 29.87 0.42
N ILE A 149 17.46 28.93 0.58
CA ILE A 149 18.77 28.95 -0.09
C ILE A 149 18.77 28.17 -1.43
N GLY A 150 17.61 27.68 -1.87
CA GLY A 150 17.46 26.95 -3.13
C GLY A 150 18.18 25.60 -3.22
N CYS A 151 18.44 24.93 -2.07
CA CYS A 151 19.15 23.64 -2.02
C CYS A 151 18.37 22.44 -2.58
N LYS A 152 17.07 22.58 -2.83
CA LYS A 152 16.15 21.55 -3.39
C LYS A 152 15.93 20.30 -2.53
N THR A 153 16.58 20.14 -1.37
CA THR A 153 16.38 19.00 -0.44
C THR A 153 14.92 18.71 -0.10
N CYS A 154 14.10 19.76 0.04
CA CYS A 154 12.68 19.61 0.35
C CYS A 154 11.88 18.88 -0.74
N ILE A 155 12.32 18.96 -2.00
CA ILE A 155 11.68 18.29 -3.14
C ILE A 155 11.89 16.77 -3.02
N ASP A 156 13.12 16.35 -2.73
CA ASP A 156 13.49 14.93 -2.67
C ASP A 156 12.80 14.18 -1.53
N VAL A 157 12.59 14.84 -0.40
CA VAL A 157 11.94 14.23 0.79
C VAL A 157 10.41 14.23 0.73
N CYS A 158 9.81 14.85 -0.28
CA CYS A 158 8.36 14.95 -0.39
C CYS A 158 7.75 13.74 -1.11
N SER A 159 7.24 12.77 -0.35
CA SER A 159 6.59 11.56 -0.89
C SER A 159 5.37 11.86 -1.78
N TYR A 160 4.73 13.01 -1.58
CA TYR A 160 3.57 13.45 -2.37
C TYR A 160 3.97 14.28 -3.60
N GLY A 161 5.25 14.65 -3.71
CA GLY A 161 5.81 15.59 -4.69
C GLY A 161 5.02 16.90 -4.79
N ALA A 162 4.68 17.46 -3.63
CA ALA A 162 3.94 18.71 -3.50
C ALA A 162 4.83 19.95 -3.68
N ILE A 163 6.15 19.80 -3.85
CA ILE A 163 7.11 20.91 -3.86
C ILE A 163 7.79 20.97 -5.22
N THR A 164 7.82 22.15 -5.82
CA THR A 164 8.52 22.45 -7.08
C THR A 164 9.59 23.52 -6.84
N PHE A 165 10.45 23.74 -7.83
CA PHE A 165 11.46 24.78 -7.78
C PHE A 165 11.10 25.90 -8.77
N ASP A 166 11.05 27.13 -8.29
CA ASP A 166 10.92 28.33 -9.12
C ASP A 166 12.33 28.77 -9.55
N GLU A 167 12.66 28.56 -10.82
CA GLU A 167 13.98 28.90 -11.39
C GLU A 167 14.23 30.41 -11.48
N ILE A 168 13.18 31.25 -11.49
CA ILE A 168 13.32 32.72 -11.57
C ILE A 168 13.67 33.25 -10.18
N LYS A 169 12.90 32.87 -9.17
CA LYS A 169 13.13 33.31 -7.78
C LYS A 169 14.23 32.54 -7.07
N LYS A 170 14.65 31.39 -7.63
CA LYS A 170 15.58 30.43 -7.01
C LYS A 170 15.12 29.90 -5.66
N VAL A 171 13.81 29.74 -5.49
CA VAL A 171 13.18 29.23 -4.26
C VAL A 171 12.30 28.03 -4.54
N SER A 172 12.10 27.18 -3.53
CA SER A 172 11.14 26.08 -3.60
C SER A 172 9.73 26.57 -3.24
N VAL A 173 8.72 26.08 -3.94
CA VAL A 173 7.31 26.48 -3.79
C VAL A 173 6.47 25.24 -3.49
N VAL A 174 5.58 25.36 -2.50
CA VAL A 174 4.67 24.28 -2.09
C VAL A 174 3.33 24.46 -2.80
N ASN A 175 2.84 23.40 -3.44
CA ASN A 175 1.45 23.29 -3.88
C ASN A 175 0.59 22.87 -2.69
N GLU A 176 -0.17 23.82 -2.15
CA GLU A 176 -1.04 23.62 -0.98
C GLU A 176 -2.12 22.55 -1.20
N VAL A 177 -2.54 22.31 -2.46
CA VAL A 177 -3.58 21.31 -2.77
C VAL A 177 -3.07 19.87 -2.67
N ILE A 178 -1.77 19.66 -2.95
CA ILE A 178 -1.15 18.33 -2.95
C ILE A 178 -0.50 18.02 -1.59
N CYS A 179 -0.11 19.06 -0.85
CA CYS A 179 0.60 18.91 0.42
C CYS A 179 -0.29 18.28 1.50
N ARG A 180 0.14 17.14 2.06
CA ARG A 180 -0.54 16.45 3.18
C ARG A 180 -0.08 16.87 4.58
N GLY A 181 0.78 17.88 4.66
CA GLY A 181 1.20 18.38 5.97
C GLY A 181 2.07 17.45 6.82
N CYS A 182 2.72 16.44 6.24
CA CYS A 182 3.53 15.49 7.01
C CYS A 182 4.75 16.11 7.72
N GLY A 183 5.24 17.27 7.27
CA GLY A 183 6.35 17.98 7.91
C GLY A 183 7.76 17.49 7.55
N ASN A 184 7.91 16.45 6.72
CA ASN A 184 9.25 15.94 6.34
C ASN A 184 10.16 17.02 5.74
N CYS A 185 9.61 17.88 4.88
CA CYS A 185 10.37 18.98 4.28
C CYS A 185 10.81 20.04 5.30
N VAL A 186 10.05 20.23 6.39
CA VAL A 186 10.38 21.14 7.48
C VAL A 186 11.55 20.60 8.28
N ALA A 187 11.49 19.33 8.66
CA ALA A 187 12.58 18.67 9.38
C ALA A 187 13.88 18.59 8.56
N ALA A 188 13.77 18.41 7.24
CA ALA A 188 14.93 18.31 6.35
C ALA A 188 15.51 19.67 5.89
N CYS A 189 14.83 20.79 6.14
CA CYS A 189 15.25 22.08 5.59
C CYS A 189 16.47 22.65 6.36
N PRO A 190 17.66 22.72 5.73
CA PRO A 190 18.87 23.16 6.43
C PRO A 190 18.87 24.66 6.76
N SER A 191 18.14 25.47 5.98
CA SER A 191 18.05 26.92 6.21
C SER A 191 16.91 27.33 7.13
N GLY A 192 16.08 26.37 7.59
CA GLY A 192 14.88 26.66 8.39
C GLY A 192 13.79 27.42 7.63
N ALA A 193 13.87 27.50 6.30
CA ALA A 193 12.91 28.23 5.48
C ALA A 193 11.53 27.56 5.39
N ALA A 194 11.48 26.24 5.55
CA ALA A 194 10.24 25.48 5.52
C ALA A 194 9.59 25.48 6.91
N THR A 195 8.29 25.76 6.97
CA THR A 195 7.47 25.68 8.18
C THR A 195 6.17 24.92 7.90
N LEU A 196 5.55 24.37 8.94
CA LEU A 196 4.27 23.67 8.83
C LEU A 196 3.17 24.52 9.48
N LYS A 197 2.12 24.87 8.73
CA LYS A 197 0.96 25.57 9.30
C LYS A 197 0.36 24.70 10.42
N HIS A 198 0.06 25.32 11.56
CA HIS A 198 -0.40 24.68 12.80
C HIS A 198 0.60 23.80 13.56
N PHE A 199 1.85 23.68 13.09
CA PHE A 199 2.95 23.00 13.80
C PHE A 199 4.23 23.82 13.69
N THR A 200 4.13 25.11 14.01
CA THR A 200 5.27 26.02 14.00
C THR A 200 6.25 25.69 15.11
N PHE A 201 7.51 26.08 14.95
CA PHE A 201 8.53 25.91 15.97
C PHE A 201 8.08 26.45 17.33
N ASN A 202 7.45 27.62 17.38
CA ASN A 202 6.95 28.20 18.62
C ASN A 202 5.85 27.35 19.26
N GLN A 203 4.92 26.80 18.48
CA GLN A 203 3.86 25.93 18.99
C GLN A 203 4.47 24.66 19.61
N LEU A 204 5.34 23.97 18.87
CA LEU A 204 6.03 22.77 19.34
C LEU A 204 6.90 23.05 20.58
N TYR A 205 7.61 24.17 20.58
CA TYR A 205 8.47 24.56 21.71
C TYR A 205 7.65 24.83 22.98
N GLN A 206 6.49 25.50 22.86
CA GLN A 206 5.61 25.69 24.02
C GLN A 206 5.05 24.35 24.52
N GLU A 207 4.64 23.44 23.63
CA GLU A 207 4.21 22.09 24.02
C GLU A 207 5.29 21.33 24.80
N ILE A 208 6.54 21.38 24.35
CA ILE A 208 7.68 20.74 25.04
C ILE A 208 7.91 21.40 26.40
N LYS A 209 7.89 22.74 26.46
CA LYS A 209 8.17 23.50 27.68
C LYS A 209 7.14 23.26 28.77
N GLU A 210 5.86 23.15 28.42
CA GLU A 210 4.79 22.87 29.39
C GLU A 210 4.75 21.41 29.84
N ALA A 211 5.38 20.50 29.10
CA ALA A 211 5.44 19.07 29.44
C ALA A 211 6.55 18.72 30.44
N VAL A 212 7.48 19.64 30.73
CA VAL A 212 8.63 19.47 31.64
C VAL A 212 8.46 20.32 32.88
#